data_AF-A0A135TX04-F1
#
_entry.id   AF-A0A135TX04-F1
#
_cell.length_a   1.000
_cell.length_b   1.000
_cell.length_c   1.000
_cell.angle_alpha   90.00
_cell.angle_beta   90.00
_cell.angle_gamma   90.00
#
_symmetry.space_group_name_H-M   'P 1'
#
loop_
_entity.id
_entity.type
_entity.pdbx_description
1 polymer ?
#
loop_
_entity_poly.entity_id
_entity_poly.type
_entity_poly.pdbx_seq_one_letter_code
_entity_poly.pdbx_strand_id
1 'polypeptide(L)'
;MDDIENAVKMPDHGQGFAQASWLLASDVDSEGFIFRKFNKLSARNILYLQCEVLALEEKLEKFDRLVDGSTDTSLQESARKWEKLVAQCNASEPRAVEMMTTVRELRMKLREYREILPQPPYYFAKT
;
A
#
# COMPACT_ATOMS: atom_id res chain seq x y z
N MET A 1 -7.05 21.60 55.37
CA MET A 1 -7.90 20.46 54.92
C MET A 1 -7.96 20.66 53.41
N ASP A 2 -6.82 20.44 52.76
CA ASP A 2 -6.46 21.00 51.46
C ASP A 2 -6.22 19.85 50.46
N ASP A 3 -7.23 19.03 50.24
CA ASP A 3 -7.10 17.80 49.43
C ASP A 3 -7.97 17.83 48.15
N ILE A 4 -8.23 19.03 47.58
CA ILE A 4 -9.00 19.16 46.32
C ILE A 4 -8.16 19.74 45.16
N GLU A 5 -6.92 20.17 45.39
CA GLU A 5 -6.07 20.76 44.34
C GLU A 5 -5.13 19.76 43.65
N ASN A 6 -5.68 18.68 43.11
CA ASN A 6 -4.99 17.99 42.03
C ASN A 6 -5.99 17.29 41.08
N ALA A 7 -6.96 18.07 40.59
CA ALA A 7 -7.64 17.69 39.37
C ALA A 7 -6.56 17.65 38.27
N VAL A 8 -6.16 16.43 37.87
CA VAL A 8 -5.31 16.19 36.70
C VAL A 8 -5.86 17.08 35.59
N LYS A 9 -5.07 18.10 35.22
CA LYS A 9 -5.46 19.08 34.21
C LYS A 9 -5.60 18.29 32.91
N MET A 10 -6.84 17.93 32.56
CA MET A 10 -7.10 17.17 31.34
C MET A 10 -6.53 17.99 30.18
N PRO A 11 -5.69 17.40 29.31
CA PRO A 11 -5.10 18.14 28.21
C PRO A 11 -6.22 18.73 27.33
N ASP A 12 -5.98 19.90 26.75
CA ASP A 12 -6.95 20.53 25.85
C ASP A 12 -6.98 19.74 24.53
N HIS A 13 -7.96 18.85 24.40
CA HIS A 13 -8.10 17.93 23.26
C HIS A 13 -8.90 18.53 22.10
N GLY A 14 -9.16 19.84 22.11
CA GLY A 14 -10.06 20.48 21.16
C GLY A 14 -11.51 20.01 21.32
N GLN A 15 -12.39 20.42 20.41
CA GLN A 15 -13.82 20.07 20.44
C GLN A 15 -14.26 19.26 19.20
N GLY A 16 -15.40 18.58 19.29
CA GLY A 16 -15.99 17.83 18.19
C GLY A 16 -15.15 16.59 17.82
N PHE A 17 -14.71 16.50 16.55
CA PHE A 17 -13.96 15.34 16.06
C PHE A 17 -12.60 15.15 16.76
N ALA A 18 -11.97 16.23 17.22
CA ALA A 18 -10.70 16.15 17.97
C ALA A 18 -10.91 15.46 19.33
N GLN A 19 -11.95 15.86 20.06
CA GLN A 19 -12.34 15.26 21.34
C GLN A 19 -12.78 13.80 21.18
N ALA A 20 -13.58 13.50 20.15
CA ALA A 20 -14.03 12.15 19.86
C ALA A 20 -12.84 11.22 19.53
N SER A 21 -11.91 11.66 18.68
CA SER A 21 -10.74 10.85 18.29
C SER A 21 -9.82 10.57 19.47
N TRP A 22 -9.62 11.54 20.37
CA TRP A 22 -8.86 11.32 21.59
C TRP A 22 -9.53 10.29 22.51
N LEU A 23 -10.86 10.39 22.69
CA LEU A 23 -11.60 9.43 23.49
C LEU A 23 -11.51 8.02 22.90
N LEU A 24 -11.59 7.88 21.57
CA LEU A 24 -11.40 6.60 20.86
C LEU A 24 -9.99 6.01 21.07
N ALA A 25 -8.95 6.86 21.01
CA ALA A 25 -7.56 6.42 21.17
C ALA A 25 -7.18 6.10 22.63
N SER A 26 -7.96 6.59 23.60
CA SER A 26 -7.68 6.41 25.04
C SER A 26 -8.26 5.11 25.61
N ASP A 27 -9.16 4.44 24.88
CA ASP A 27 -9.67 3.11 25.23
C ASP A 27 -8.68 2.04 24.74
N VAL A 28 -7.82 1.61 25.67
CA VAL A 28 -6.72 0.65 25.44
C VAL A 28 -7.22 -0.68 24.88
N ASP A 29 -8.43 -1.11 25.23
CA ASP A 29 -8.96 -2.41 24.83
C ASP A 29 -9.96 -2.32 23.67
N SER A 30 -10.39 -1.11 23.30
CA SER A 30 -11.39 -0.87 22.25
C SER A 30 -12.67 -1.70 22.46
N GLU A 31 -12.97 -2.08 23.69
CA GLU A 31 -14.12 -2.89 24.11
C GLU A 31 -15.33 -2.01 24.42
N GLY A 32 -15.11 -0.71 24.73
CA GLY A 32 -16.19 0.22 25.09
C GLY A 32 -16.95 0.83 23.92
N PHE A 33 -16.53 0.60 22.68
CA PHE A 33 -17.02 1.36 21.53
C PHE A 33 -17.92 0.57 20.57
N ILE A 34 -19.11 1.10 20.32
CA ILE A 34 -20.14 0.61 19.38
C ILE A 34 -19.80 1.00 17.91
N PHE A 35 -18.54 1.35 17.62
CA PHE A 35 -18.14 1.64 16.25
C PHE A 35 -17.96 0.34 15.46
N ARG A 36 -18.48 0.32 14.24
CA ARG A 36 -18.37 -0.83 13.34
C ARG A 36 -16.89 -1.07 13.00
N LYS A 37 -16.31 -2.15 13.53
CA LYS A 37 -15.03 -2.67 13.04
C LYS A 37 -15.22 -3.15 11.59
N PHE A 38 -14.44 -2.61 10.66
CA PHE A 38 -14.56 -2.92 9.23
C PHE A 38 -13.83 -4.21 8.83
N ASN A 39 -13.53 -5.13 9.75
CA ASN A 39 -12.70 -6.32 9.52
C ASN A 39 -13.06 -7.09 8.22
N LYS A 40 -14.35 -7.35 7.98
CA LYS A 40 -14.81 -8.01 6.74
C LYS A 40 -14.51 -7.18 5.49
N LEU A 41 -14.71 -5.87 5.55
CA LEU A 41 -14.45 -4.96 4.43
C LEU A 41 -12.94 -4.80 4.20
N SER A 42 -12.14 -4.69 5.27
CA SER A 42 -10.67 -4.65 5.20
C SER A 42 -10.11 -5.92 4.58
N ALA A 43 -10.56 -7.12 5.02
CA ALA A 43 -10.17 -8.39 4.40
C ALA A 43 -10.54 -8.44 2.92
N ARG A 44 -11.74 -7.96 2.56
CA ARG A 44 -12.17 -7.89 1.16
C ARG A 44 -11.30 -6.94 0.32
N ASN A 45 -10.90 -5.80 0.89
CA ASN A 45 -10.00 -4.86 0.23
C ASN A 45 -8.62 -5.48 -0.05
N ILE A 46 -8.08 -6.23 0.92
CA ILE A 46 -6.82 -6.97 0.75
C ILE A 46 -6.94 -7.98 -0.40
N LEU A 47 -8.04 -8.74 -0.45
CA LEU A 47 -8.27 -9.72 -1.53
C LEU A 47 -8.36 -9.02 -2.89
N TYR A 48 -9.02 -7.87 -2.99
CA TYR A 48 -9.06 -7.10 -4.23
C TYR A 48 -7.68 -6.63 -4.68
N LEU A 49 -6.87 -6.09 -3.76
CA LEU A 49 -5.49 -5.70 -4.06
C LEU A 49 -4.64 -6.89 -4.52
N GLN A 50 -4.80 -8.07 -3.91
CA GLN A 50 -4.12 -9.28 -4.35
C GLN A 50 -4.53 -9.66 -5.78
N CYS A 51 -5.82 -9.62 -6.11
CA CYS A 51 -6.30 -9.85 -7.47
C CYS A 51 -5.74 -8.84 -8.48
N GLU A 52 -5.68 -7.55 -8.12
CA GLU A 52 -5.09 -6.51 -8.98
C GLU A 52 -3.60 -6.77 -9.23
N VAL A 53 -2.84 -7.13 -8.19
CA VAL A 53 -1.42 -7.49 -8.32
C VAL A 53 -1.23 -8.72 -9.22
N LEU A 54 -2.02 -9.77 -9.03
CA LEU A 54 -1.96 -10.99 -9.87
C LEU A 54 -2.29 -10.70 -11.34
N ALA A 55 -3.27 -9.83 -11.60
CA ALA A 55 -3.59 -9.43 -12.98
C ALA A 55 -2.45 -8.65 -13.65
N LEU A 56 -1.72 -7.83 -12.88
CA LEU A 56 -0.54 -7.13 -13.36
C LEU A 56 0.65 -8.07 -13.58
N GLU A 57 0.84 -9.05 -12.69
CA GLU A 57 1.83 -10.13 -12.85
C GLU A 57 1.59 -10.91 -14.15
N GLU A 58 0.34 -11.33 -14.41
CA GLU A 58 0.00 -12.04 -15.65
C GLU A 58 0.32 -11.21 -16.91
N LYS A 59 0.11 -9.88 -16.87
CA LYS A 59 0.49 -8.98 -17.98
C LYS A 59 2.01 -8.96 -18.18
N LEU A 60 2.78 -8.86 -17.11
CA LEU A 60 4.25 -8.88 -17.20
C LEU A 60 4.75 -10.21 -17.75
N GLU A 61 4.21 -11.34 -17.30
CA GLU A 61 4.58 -12.65 -17.86
C GLU A 61 4.24 -12.78 -19.35
N LYS A 62 3.14 -12.18 -19.81
CA LYS A 62 2.80 -12.13 -21.24
C LYS A 62 3.86 -11.35 -22.02
N PHE A 63 4.36 -10.24 -21.46
CA PHE A 63 5.46 -9.51 -22.06
C PHE A 63 6.75 -10.31 -22.08
N ASP A 64 7.08 -11.02 -21.00
CA ASP A 64 8.29 -11.85 -20.94
C ASP A 64 8.27 -12.92 -22.03
N ARG A 65 7.14 -13.64 -22.17
CA ARG A 65 6.94 -14.60 -23.26
C ARG A 65 7.04 -13.98 -24.65
N LEU A 66 6.53 -12.76 -24.83
CA LEU A 66 6.64 -12.03 -26.09
C LEU A 66 8.09 -11.68 -26.42
N VAL A 67 8.87 -11.24 -25.43
CA VAL A 67 10.29 -10.90 -25.59
C VAL A 67 11.10 -12.15 -25.91
N ASP A 68 10.88 -13.25 -25.20
CA ASP A 68 11.58 -14.53 -25.39
C ASP A 68 11.38 -15.10 -26.80
N GLY A 69 10.18 -14.97 -27.35
CA GLY A 69 9.86 -15.41 -28.71
C GLY A 69 10.23 -14.43 -29.83
N SER A 70 10.73 -13.24 -29.50
CA SER A 70 10.95 -12.18 -30.48
C SER A 70 12.38 -12.13 -31.01
N THR A 71 12.51 -11.88 -32.32
CA THR A 71 13.79 -11.52 -32.96
C THR A 71 14.00 -10.00 -33.05
N ASP A 72 13.05 -9.20 -32.58
CA ASP A 72 13.14 -7.74 -32.55
C ASP A 72 14.14 -7.30 -31.46
N THR A 73 15.31 -6.83 -31.90
CA THR A 73 16.37 -6.35 -31.02
C THR A 73 15.95 -5.13 -30.22
N SER A 74 15.09 -4.26 -30.77
CA SER A 74 14.58 -3.07 -30.07
C SER A 74 13.72 -3.45 -28.87
N LEU A 75 12.86 -4.46 -29.05
CA LEU A 75 12.03 -5.02 -27.98
C LEU A 75 12.88 -5.73 -26.91
N GLN A 76 13.87 -6.52 -27.32
CA GLN A 76 14.78 -7.18 -26.38
C GLN A 76 15.61 -6.16 -25.58
N GLU A 77 16.03 -5.06 -26.21
CA GLU A 77 16.75 -3.98 -25.54
C GLU A 77 15.90 -3.29 -24.48
N SER A 78 14.63 -2.99 -24.75
CA SER A 78 13.76 -2.35 -23.76
C SER A 78 13.35 -3.28 -22.62
N ALA A 79 13.28 -4.60 -22.86
CA ALA A 79 13.09 -5.56 -21.78
C ALA A 79 14.29 -5.62 -20.81
N ARG A 80 15.51 -5.38 -21.30
CA ARG A 80 16.76 -5.55 -20.53
C ARG A 80 17.34 -4.24 -19.99
N LYS A 81 17.04 -3.10 -20.61
CA LYS A 81 17.64 -1.80 -20.29
C LYS A 81 16.54 -0.79 -19.99
N TRP A 82 16.53 -0.27 -18.75
CA TRP A 82 15.51 0.67 -18.30
C TRP A 82 15.49 1.97 -19.11
N GLU A 83 16.65 2.51 -19.46
CA GLU A 83 16.77 3.74 -20.23
C GLU A 83 16.18 3.58 -21.63
N LYS A 84 16.32 2.39 -22.23
CA LYS A 84 15.72 2.06 -23.53
C LYS A 84 14.20 1.97 -23.44
N LEU A 85 13.68 1.32 -22.42
CA LEU A 85 12.24 1.27 -22.16
C LEU A 85 11.66 2.67 -21.98
N VAL A 86 12.31 3.52 -21.19
CA VAL A 86 11.89 4.91 -20.97
C VAL A 86 11.94 5.70 -22.27
N ALA A 87 13.02 5.58 -23.05
CA ALA A 87 13.14 6.28 -24.33
C ALA A 87 12.04 5.88 -25.33
N GLN A 88 11.76 4.58 -25.45
CA GLN A 88 10.69 4.06 -26.32
C GLN A 88 9.29 4.49 -25.83
N CYS A 89 9.06 4.47 -24.51
CA CYS A 89 7.81 4.97 -23.93
C CYS A 89 7.61 6.46 -24.23
N ASN A 90 8.67 7.27 -24.12
CA ASN A 90 8.63 8.71 -24.44
C ASN A 90 8.41 8.94 -25.95
N ALA A 91 8.89 8.03 -26.79
CA ALA A 91 8.62 8.02 -28.23
C ALA A 91 7.20 7.49 -28.57
N SER A 92 6.36 7.21 -27.58
CA SER A 92 4.99 6.67 -27.75
C SER A 92 4.95 5.31 -28.46
N GLU A 93 6.01 4.51 -28.32
CA GLU A 93 6.01 3.12 -28.80
C GLU A 93 4.97 2.31 -28.00
N PRO A 94 3.93 1.73 -28.63
CA PRO A 94 2.77 1.20 -27.92
C PRO A 94 3.12 0.16 -26.85
N ARG A 95 4.01 -0.78 -27.19
CA ARG A 95 4.43 -1.84 -26.27
C ARG A 95 5.22 -1.30 -25.08
N ALA A 96 6.08 -0.31 -25.31
CA ALA A 96 6.85 0.31 -24.24
C ALA A 96 5.96 1.14 -23.31
N VAL A 97 4.94 1.83 -23.86
CA VAL A 97 3.93 2.56 -23.08
C VAL A 97 3.12 1.61 -22.20
N GLU A 98 2.65 0.50 -22.76
CA GLU A 98 1.88 -0.50 -22.03
C GLU A 98 2.71 -1.17 -20.92
N MET A 99 3.95 -1.57 -21.23
CA MET A 99 4.88 -2.13 -20.25
C MET A 99 5.18 -1.14 -19.11
N MET A 100 5.52 0.11 -19.45
CA MET A 100 5.80 1.15 -18.46
C MET A 100 4.60 1.43 -17.56
N THR A 101 3.39 1.46 -18.12
CA THR A 101 2.15 1.63 -17.37
C THR A 101 1.95 0.47 -16.39
N THR A 102 2.08 -0.76 -16.87
CA THR A 102 1.95 -1.99 -16.05
C THR A 102 2.96 -2.00 -14.90
N VAL A 103 4.23 -1.70 -15.16
CA VAL A 103 5.29 -1.65 -14.13
C VAL A 103 5.01 -0.57 -13.09
N ARG A 104 4.57 0.61 -13.51
CA ARG A 104 4.22 1.71 -12.58
C ARG A 104 3.04 1.34 -11.71
N GLU A 105 1.99 0.79 -12.30
CA GLU A 105 0.80 0.33 -11.57
C GLU A 105 1.16 -0.76 -10.56
N LEU A 106 1.96 -1.76 -10.96
CA LEU A 106 2.42 -2.81 -10.05
C LEU A 106 3.19 -2.23 -8.86
N ARG A 107 4.11 -1.28 -9.10
CA ARG A 107 4.87 -0.63 -8.02
C ARG A 107 3.96 0.12 -7.04
N MET A 108 2.92 0.79 -7.53
CA MET A 108 1.93 1.45 -6.67
C MET A 108 1.13 0.43 -5.85
N LYS A 109 0.61 -0.62 -6.49
CA LYS A 109 -0.19 -1.65 -5.82
C LYS A 109 0.59 -2.47 -4.80
N LEU A 110 1.85 -2.81 -5.10
CA LEU A 110 2.73 -3.46 -4.13
C LEU A 110 3.03 -2.57 -2.91
N ARG A 111 3.09 -1.24 -3.11
CA ARG A 111 3.24 -0.30 -2.00
C ARG A 111 1.97 -0.25 -1.15
N GLU A 112 0.80 -0.08 -1.76
CA GLU A 112 -0.50 -0.11 -1.06
C GLU A 112 -0.67 -1.41 -0.27
N TYR A 113 -0.33 -2.55 -0.88
CA TYR A 113 -0.39 -3.85 -0.24
C TYR A 113 0.51 -3.95 1.00
N ARG A 114 1.76 -3.45 0.93
CA ARG A 114 2.69 -3.44 2.07
C ARG A 114 2.25 -2.51 3.19
N GLU A 115 1.59 -1.39 2.87
CA GLU A 115 1.10 -0.43 3.86
C GLU A 115 -0.13 -0.98 4.62
N ILE A 116 -0.91 -1.88 4.00
CA ILE A 116 -2.08 -2.50 4.63
C ILE A 116 -1.71 -3.71 5.48
N LEU A 117 -0.67 -4.45 5.12
CA LEU A 117 -0.23 -5.58 5.93
C LEU A 117 0.43 -5.08 7.22
N PRO A 118 -0.03 -5.55 8.41
CA PRO A 118 0.67 -5.25 9.65
C PRO A 118 2.10 -5.77 9.55
N GLN A 119 3.08 -4.88 9.70
CA GLN A 119 4.46 -5.30 9.87
C GLN A 119 4.53 -6.10 11.19
N PRO A 120 5.17 -7.29 11.21
CA PRO A 120 5.38 -7.98 12.47
C PRO A 120 6.13 -7.02 13.41
N PRO A 121 5.74 -6.91 14.70
CA PRO A 121 6.53 -6.16 15.65
C PRO A 121 7.93 -6.75 15.65
N TYR A 122 8.94 -5.93 15.42
CA TYR A 122 10.34 -6.31 15.61
C TYR A 122 10.49 -6.73 17.07
N TYR A 123 10.41 -8.03 17.34
CA TYR A 123 10.81 -8.58 18.63
C TYR A 123 12.34 -8.45 18.69
N PHE A 124 12.81 -7.37 19.32
CA PHE A 124 14.17 -7.31 19.81
C PHE A 124 14.30 -8.44 20.83
N ALA A 125 14.93 -9.55 20.43
CA ALA A 125 15.42 -10.54 21.36
C ALA A 125 16.46 -9.83 22.25
N LYS A 126 16.05 -9.42 23.45
CA LYS A 126 16.99 -9.07 24.50
C LYS A 126 17.65 -10.38 24.96
N THR A 127 18.86 -10.62 24.46
CA THR A 127 19.86 -11.48 25.14
C THR A 127 20.31 -10.83 26.43
#